data_AF-A0A553FJJ7-F1
#
_entry.id   AF-A0A553FJJ7-F1
#
_cell.length_a   1.000
_cell.length_b   1.000
_cell.length_c   1.000
_cell.angle_alpha   90.00
_cell.angle_beta   90.00
_cell.angle_gamma   90.00
#
_symmetry.space_group_name_H-M   'P 1'
#
loop_
_entity.id
_entity.type
_entity.pdbx_description
1 polymer ?
#
loop_
_entity_poly.entity_id
_entity_poly.type
_entity_poly.pdbx_seq_one_letter_code
_entity_poly.pdbx_strand_id
1 'polypeptide(L)'
;MALISMRQMLDHAAEFEYGIPAFNVNNLEQVRAIMLAARDTDSPVILQASAGARKYAGAPFLRHLILAAIEEFPEIPVVMHQDHGTSPAICQRSIQLGFSSVMMDGSLREDGKTPASYEYNVDVTRRTVEMAHACGVSVEGELGCLGSLETGMAGEEDGVGAEGVLTHDQMLTDPEEAADFVNKTQVDALAIACGTSHGAYKFTRPPTDDILDIERIKAIHNRIPNTHLVMHGSSSVPQDWLSVINEFGGAIPETYGVPVKQIQEGIKNGVRKVNIDTDLRLASTGAVRRFLAENPAEFDPRKYLQKTTDAMYEICKARYEAFNTAGHASKIKCVSLDTMYQRYINGELNALIK
;
A
#
# COMPACT_ATOMS: atom_id res chain seq x y z
N MET A 1 -5.92 -11.72 18.44
CA MET A 1 -6.05 -12.70 17.32
C MET A 1 -4.69 -12.84 16.63
N ALA A 2 -4.44 -13.85 15.79
CA ALA A 2 -3.24 -13.88 14.94
C ALA A 2 -3.45 -13.01 13.68
N LEU A 3 -2.36 -12.55 13.06
CA LEU A 3 -2.42 -11.89 11.74
C LEU A 3 -2.83 -12.89 10.66
N ILE A 4 -3.48 -12.40 9.60
CA ILE A 4 -3.77 -13.20 8.39
C ILE A 4 -2.80 -12.88 7.26
N SER A 5 -2.69 -13.78 6.29
CA SER A 5 -1.88 -13.55 5.10
C SER A 5 -2.55 -12.51 4.19
N MET A 6 -1.74 -11.73 3.47
CA MET A 6 -2.29 -10.77 2.49
C MET A 6 -3.01 -11.51 1.36
N ARG A 7 -2.47 -12.66 0.92
CA ARG A 7 -3.07 -13.51 -0.10
C ARG A 7 -4.52 -13.88 0.23
N GLN A 8 -4.79 -14.33 1.45
CA GLN A 8 -6.16 -14.64 1.88
C GLN A 8 -7.07 -13.41 1.75
N MET A 9 -6.58 -12.25 2.20
CA MET A 9 -7.36 -11.02 2.21
C MET A 9 -7.66 -10.52 0.80
N LEU A 10 -6.69 -10.60 -0.12
CA LEU A 10 -6.85 -10.20 -1.51
C LEU A 10 -7.68 -11.20 -2.33
N ASP A 11 -7.58 -12.51 -2.05
CA ASP A 11 -8.47 -13.52 -2.63
C ASP A 11 -9.94 -13.21 -2.30
N HIS A 12 -10.23 -12.87 -1.04
CA HIS A 12 -11.58 -12.46 -0.63
C HIS A 12 -11.99 -11.12 -1.28
N ALA A 13 -11.07 -10.17 -1.43
CA ALA A 13 -11.33 -8.93 -2.16
C ALA A 13 -11.69 -9.17 -3.63
N ALA A 14 -11.07 -10.15 -4.28
CA ALA A 14 -11.40 -10.55 -5.63
C ALA A 14 -12.76 -11.26 -5.72
N GLU A 15 -13.08 -12.16 -4.78
CA GLU A 15 -14.37 -12.88 -4.74
C GLU A 15 -15.57 -11.93 -4.56
N PHE A 16 -15.39 -10.85 -3.80
CA PHE A 16 -16.46 -9.89 -3.47
C PHE A 16 -16.31 -8.53 -4.15
N GLU A 17 -15.44 -8.42 -5.16
CA GLU A 17 -15.26 -7.25 -6.02
C GLU A 17 -14.99 -5.93 -5.27
N TYR A 18 -14.06 -5.95 -4.31
CA TYR A 18 -13.62 -4.75 -3.60
C TYR A 18 -12.10 -4.56 -3.66
N GLY A 19 -11.64 -3.39 -3.21
CA GLY A 19 -10.22 -3.07 -3.04
C GLY A 19 -9.93 -2.73 -1.57
N ILE A 20 -8.74 -3.03 -1.10
CA ILE A 20 -8.34 -2.78 0.29
C ILE A 20 -7.34 -1.62 0.30
N PRO A 21 -7.62 -0.53 1.02
CA PRO A 21 -6.60 0.49 1.25
C PRO A 21 -5.53 -0.08 2.18
N ALA A 22 -4.27 0.01 1.74
CA ALA A 22 -3.11 -0.31 2.55
C ALA A 22 -2.51 0.98 3.08
N PHE A 23 -2.62 1.18 4.39
CA PHE A 23 -2.22 2.42 5.03
C PHE A 23 -0.84 2.27 5.67
N ASN A 24 0.06 3.21 5.38
CA ASN A 24 1.35 3.29 6.05
C ASN A 24 1.19 3.73 7.51
N VAL A 25 2.00 3.14 8.40
CA VAL A 25 2.01 3.47 9.83
C VAL A 25 3.40 3.72 10.38
N ASN A 26 3.50 4.72 11.25
CA ASN A 26 4.73 5.21 11.87
C ASN A 26 4.55 5.43 13.39
N ASN A 27 3.33 5.56 13.91
CA ASN A 27 3.07 5.81 15.33
C ASN A 27 1.69 5.29 15.82
N LEU A 28 1.35 5.60 17.07
CA LEU A 28 0.11 5.18 17.73
C LEU A 28 -1.12 5.84 17.10
N GLU A 29 -1.11 7.15 16.87
CA GLU A 29 -2.25 7.91 16.37
C GLU A 29 -2.72 7.41 15.01
N GLN A 30 -1.78 7.09 14.10
CA GLN A 30 -2.09 6.52 12.79
C GLN A 30 -2.74 5.14 12.92
N VAL A 31 -2.15 4.24 13.71
CA VAL A 31 -2.71 2.89 13.92
C VAL A 31 -4.12 2.98 14.53
N ARG A 32 -4.33 3.85 15.52
CA ARG A 32 -5.65 4.06 16.11
C ARG A 32 -6.66 4.58 15.10
N ALA A 33 -6.30 5.59 14.30
CA ALA A 33 -7.18 6.16 13.28
C ALA A 33 -7.66 5.10 12.28
N ILE A 34 -6.73 4.28 11.78
CA ILE A 34 -7.02 3.22 10.81
C ILE A 34 -7.92 2.15 11.43
N MET A 35 -7.57 1.64 12.61
CA MET A 35 -8.31 0.55 13.25
C MET A 35 -9.70 0.96 13.72
N LEU A 36 -9.87 2.20 14.20
CA LEU A 36 -11.19 2.75 14.55
C LEU A 36 -12.08 2.85 13.31
N ALA A 37 -11.55 3.35 12.20
CA ALA A 37 -12.28 3.43 10.94
C ALA A 37 -12.66 2.04 10.42
N ALA A 38 -11.74 1.08 10.52
CA ALA A 38 -11.97 -0.30 10.11
C ALA A 38 -13.05 -0.98 10.96
N ARG A 39 -13.02 -0.80 12.28
CA ARG A 39 -14.06 -1.32 13.18
C ARG A 39 -15.42 -0.74 12.83
N ASP A 40 -15.51 0.59 12.68
CA ASP A 40 -16.79 1.28 12.47
C ASP A 40 -17.39 0.98 11.08
N THR A 41 -16.57 0.49 10.15
CA THR A 41 -16.99 0.08 8.80
C THR A 41 -17.02 -1.43 8.60
N ASP A 42 -16.67 -2.25 9.60
CA ASP A 42 -16.46 -3.70 9.45
C ASP A 42 -15.54 -4.04 8.25
N SER A 43 -14.37 -3.38 8.17
CA SER A 43 -13.41 -3.52 7.07
C SER A 43 -12.16 -4.31 7.46
N PRO A 44 -11.65 -5.23 6.62
CA PRO A 44 -10.32 -5.80 6.82
C PRO A 44 -9.22 -4.75 6.59
N VAL A 45 -8.05 -4.95 7.21
CA VAL A 45 -6.99 -3.93 7.27
C VAL A 45 -5.65 -4.44 6.79
N ILE A 46 -5.00 -3.71 5.88
CA ILE A 46 -3.56 -3.82 5.62
C ILE A 46 -2.87 -2.63 6.28
N LEU A 47 -2.07 -2.91 7.32
CA LEU A 47 -1.17 -1.94 7.93
C LEU A 47 0.23 -2.19 7.38
N GLN A 48 0.81 -1.20 6.71
CA GLN A 48 2.11 -1.33 6.07
C GLN A 48 3.19 -0.44 6.68
N ALA A 49 4.43 -0.92 6.67
CA ALA A 49 5.58 -0.20 7.23
C ALA A 49 6.76 -0.18 6.26
N SER A 50 7.22 1.02 5.93
CA SER A 50 8.39 1.29 5.10
C SER A 50 9.70 1.18 5.90
N ALA A 51 10.84 1.24 5.19
CA ALA A 51 12.15 1.40 5.82
C ALA A 51 12.26 2.66 6.68
N GLY A 52 11.67 3.77 6.23
CA GLY A 52 11.57 5.01 6.99
C GLY A 52 10.80 4.84 8.29
N ALA A 53 9.65 4.16 8.26
CA ALA A 53 8.86 3.84 9.45
C ALA A 53 9.69 3.04 10.47
N ARG A 54 10.43 2.02 10.02
CA ARG A 54 11.30 1.22 10.90
C ARG A 54 12.43 2.04 11.52
N LYS A 55 12.99 3.00 10.78
CA LYS A 55 14.03 3.92 11.28
C LYS A 55 13.48 4.94 12.29
N TYR A 56 12.26 5.44 12.05
CA TYR A 56 11.60 6.43 12.91
C TYR A 56 11.09 5.80 14.22
N ALA A 57 10.25 4.77 14.11
CA ALA A 57 9.59 4.16 15.26
C ALA A 57 10.43 3.10 15.96
N GLY A 58 11.30 2.42 15.21
CA GLY A 58 11.96 1.19 15.63
C GLY A 58 11.09 -0.06 15.39
N ALA A 59 11.72 -1.12 14.88
CA ALA A 59 11.03 -2.37 14.56
C ALA A 59 10.23 -2.99 15.74
N PRO A 60 10.72 -3.00 17.00
CA PRO A 60 9.93 -3.50 18.12
C PRO A 60 8.64 -2.70 18.36
N PHE A 61 8.69 -1.37 18.26
CA PHE A 61 7.51 -0.52 18.46
C PHE A 61 6.47 -0.78 17.38
N LEU A 62 6.87 -0.83 16.10
CA LEU A 62 5.93 -1.16 15.02
C LEU A 62 5.26 -2.51 15.24
N ARG A 63 6.03 -3.55 15.57
CA ARG A 63 5.48 -4.87 15.90
C ARG A 63 4.46 -4.77 17.04
N HIS A 64 4.81 -4.09 18.13
CA HIS A 64 3.95 -4.00 19.31
C HIS A 64 2.71 -3.11 19.09
N LEU A 65 2.76 -2.12 18.21
CA LEU A 65 1.58 -1.36 17.80
C LEU A 65 0.58 -2.26 17.08
N ILE A 66 1.05 -3.13 16.18
CA ILE A 66 0.17 -4.09 15.50
C ILE A 66 -0.37 -5.16 16.45
N LEU A 67 0.45 -5.65 17.39
CA LEU A 67 -0.01 -6.58 18.43
C LEU A 67 -1.11 -5.94 19.30
N ALA A 68 -0.93 -4.69 19.71
CA ALA A 68 -1.96 -3.96 20.44
C ALA A 68 -3.25 -3.78 19.62
N ALA A 69 -3.14 -3.52 18.32
CA ALA A 69 -4.30 -3.41 17.43
C ALA A 69 -5.11 -4.72 17.35
N ILE A 70 -4.46 -5.87 17.18
CA ILE A 70 -5.17 -7.17 17.09
C ILE A 70 -5.62 -7.72 18.46
N GLU A 71 -5.19 -7.09 19.55
CA GLU A 71 -5.69 -7.31 20.90
C GLU A 71 -6.93 -6.44 21.20
N GLU A 72 -6.91 -5.15 20.82
CA GLU A 72 -8.03 -4.21 21.02
C GLU A 72 -9.20 -4.48 20.05
N PHE A 73 -8.91 -4.94 18.82
CA PHE A 73 -9.89 -5.18 17.75
C PHE A 73 -9.85 -6.65 17.26
N PRO A 74 -10.13 -7.64 18.13
CA PRO A 74 -9.98 -9.06 17.79
C PRO A 74 -10.90 -9.55 16.67
N GLU A 75 -11.96 -8.82 16.35
CA GLU A 75 -12.91 -9.10 15.28
C GLU A 75 -12.43 -8.65 13.89
N ILE A 76 -11.40 -7.80 13.81
CA ILE A 76 -10.91 -7.23 12.56
C ILE A 76 -9.71 -8.04 12.04
N PRO A 77 -9.79 -8.64 10.84
CA PRO A 77 -8.66 -9.29 10.21
C PRO A 77 -7.60 -8.26 9.80
N VAL A 78 -6.37 -8.44 10.28
CA VAL A 78 -5.25 -7.54 10.05
C VAL A 78 -4.10 -8.25 9.34
N VAL A 79 -3.56 -7.59 8.32
CA VAL A 79 -2.28 -7.90 7.68
C VAL A 79 -1.25 -6.88 8.14
N MET A 80 -0.06 -7.37 8.51
CA MET A 80 1.12 -6.54 8.68
C MET A 80 2.03 -6.71 7.46
N HIS A 81 2.12 -5.68 6.63
CA HIS A 81 2.82 -5.71 5.34
C HIS A 81 4.12 -4.88 5.37
N GLN A 82 5.20 -5.45 4.87
CA GLN A 82 6.47 -4.74 4.69
C GLN A 82 6.46 -4.03 3.35
N ASP A 83 6.53 -2.71 3.36
CA ASP A 83 6.53 -1.88 2.16
C ASP A 83 7.97 -1.64 1.64
N HIS A 84 8.16 -1.69 0.32
CA HIS A 84 9.44 -1.50 -0.38
C HIS A 84 10.65 -2.24 0.24
N GLY A 85 10.59 -3.57 0.32
CA GLY A 85 11.75 -4.38 0.72
C GLY A 85 12.83 -4.36 -0.36
N THR A 86 13.97 -3.71 -0.11
CA THR A 86 15.05 -3.54 -1.12
C THR A 86 15.98 -4.74 -1.27
N SER A 87 15.82 -5.80 -0.47
CA SER A 87 16.57 -7.06 -0.65
C SER A 87 15.85 -8.25 -0.03
N PRO A 88 16.11 -9.49 -0.49
CA PRO A 88 15.57 -10.70 0.13
C PRO A 88 15.90 -10.80 1.62
N ALA A 89 17.07 -10.32 2.05
CA ALA A 89 17.47 -10.32 3.46
C ALA A 89 16.56 -9.42 4.33
N ILE A 90 16.14 -8.27 3.80
CA ILE A 90 15.20 -7.37 4.48
C ILE A 90 13.82 -8.03 4.60
N CYS A 91 13.35 -8.67 3.53
CA CYS A 91 12.10 -9.43 3.54
C CYS A 91 12.15 -10.55 4.59
N GLN A 92 13.25 -11.31 4.65
CA GLN A 92 13.45 -12.37 5.63
C GLN A 92 13.46 -11.83 7.06
N ARG A 93 14.11 -10.68 7.29
CA ARG A 93 14.12 -10.04 8.59
C ARG A 93 12.71 -9.58 9.02
N SER A 94 11.89 -9.16 8.07
CA SER A 94 10.50 -8.75 8.32
C SER A 94 9.63 -9.94 8.71
N ILE A 95 9.79 -11.09 8.04
CA ILE A 95 9.16 -12.35 8.43
C ILE A 95 9.52 -12.71 9.88
N GLN A 96 10.79 -12.62 10.27
CA GLN A 96 11.23 -12.86 11.65
C GLN A 96 10.62 -11.89 12.68
N LEU A 97 10.23 -10.69 12.26
CA LEU A 97 9.56 -9.70 13.10
C LEU A 97 8.05 -9.94 13.22
N GLY A 98 7.50 -10.94 12.51
CA GLY A 98 6.09 -11.31 12.55
C GLY A 98 5.22 -10.68 11.48
N PHE A 99 5.82 -10.11 10.42
CA PHE A 99 5.05 -9.64 9.26
C PHE A 99 4.38 -10.83 8.57
N SER A 100 3.09 -10.68 8.25
CA SER A 100 2.30 -11.69 7.52
C SER A 100 2.31 -11.48 6.01
N SER A 101 2.93 -10.40 5.55
CA SER A 101 3.21 -10.13 4.14
C SER A 101 4.46 -9.27 3.97
N VAL A 102 5.16 -9.46 2.85
CA VAL A 102 6.31 -8.65 2.46
C VAL A 102 6.26 -8.24 0.99
N MET A 103 6.68 -7.04 0.67
CA MET A 103 7.02 -6.64 -0.70
C MET A 103 8.51 -6.82 -0.94
N MET A 104 8.87 -7.54 -2.00
CA MET A 104 10.20 -7.47 -2.59
C MET A 104 10.15 -6.48 -3.75
N ASP A 105 10.65 -5.27 -3.52
CA ASP A 105 10.76 -4.27 -4.57
C ASP A 105 12.05 -4.54 -5.36
N GLY A 106 11.94 -5.47 -6.32
CA GLY A 106 13.01 -5.82 -7.24
C GLY A 106 13.05 -4.94 -8.50
N SER A 107 12.13 -3.97 -8.65
CA SER A 107 12.15 -3.03 -9.77
C SER A 107 13.34 -2.06 -9.67
N LEU A 108 13.83 -1.86 -8.44
CA LEU A 108 15.03 -1.11 -8.11
C LEU A 108 16.13 -2.05 -7.56
N ARG A 109 17.37 -1.58 -7.60
CA ARG A 109 18.51 -2.22 -6.91
C ARG A 109 18.40 -2.00 -5.40
N GLU A 110 19.29 -2.63 -4.63
CA GLU A 110 19.29 -2.55 -3.16
C GLU A 110 19.43 -1.12 -2.60
N ASP A 111 19.91 -0.18 -3.41
CA ASP A 111 19.97 1.25 -3.07
C ASP A 111 18.58 1.93 -3.04
N GLY A 112 17.54 1.26 -3.53
CA GLY A 112 16.17 1.78 -3.62
C GLY A 112 16.02 2.92 -4.63
N LYS A 113 16.95 3.05 -5.58
CA LYS A 113 17.09 4.20 -6.48
C LYS A 113 17.41 3.86 -7.91
N THR A 114 18.25 2.86 -8.14
CA THR A 114 18.68 2.49 -9.49
C THR A 114 17.69 1.49 -10.08
N PRO A 115 17.02 1.77 -11.22
CA PRO A 115 16.22 0.77 -11.92
C PRO A 115 17.01 -0.51 -12.20
N ALA A 116 16.44 -1.65 -11.85
CA ALA A 116 17.06 -2.96 -12.02
C ALA A 116 16.75 -3.57 -13.39
N SER A 117 17.52 -4.59 -13.78
CA SER A 117 17.17 -5.41 -14.95
C SER A 117 16.06 -6.39 -14.58
N TYR A 118 15.30 -6.82 -15.58
CA TYR A 118 14.23 -7.81 -15.42
C TYR A 118 14.72 -9.10 -14.75
N GLU A 119 15.88 -9.63 -15.17
CA GLU A 119 16.44 -10.87 -14.61
C GLU A 119 16.82 -10.73 -13.15
N TYR A 120 17.33 -9.56 -12.75
CA TYR A 120 17.60 -9.28 -11.33
C TYR A 120 16.30 -9.30 -10.54
N ASN A 121 15.26 -8.60 -11.03
CA ASN A 121 13.97 -8.52 -10.37
C ASN A 121 13.35 -9.91 -10.18
N VAL A 122 13.31 -10.72 -11.24
CA VAL A 122 12.81 -12.10 -11.17
C VAL A 122 13.59 -12.92 -10.13
N ASP A 123 14.92 -12.82 -10.11
CA ASP A 123 15.73 -13.61 -9.19
C ASP A 123 15.52 -13.23 -7.71
N VAL A 124 15.55 -11.94 -7.37
CA VAL A 124 15.35 -11.49 -5.98
C VAL A 124 13.93 -11.74 -5.50
N THR A 125 12.94 -11.55 -6.38
CA THR A 125 11.52 -11.76 -6.07
C THR A 125 11.23 -13.24 -5.90
N ARG A 126 11.67 -14.12 -6.80
CA ARG A 126 11.49 -15.58 -6.67
C ARG A 126 12.12 -16.12 -5.39
N ARG A 127 13.35 -15.70 -5.05
CA ARG A 127 14.00 -16.10 -3.79
C ARG A 127 13.18 -15.67 -2.57
N THR A 128 12.56 -14.49 -2.64
CA THR A 128 11.69 -13.98 -1.58
C THR A 128 10.40 -14.79 -1.47
N VAL A 129 9.79 -15.13 -2.59
CA VAL A 129 8.60 -16.00 -2.66
C VAL A 129 8.88 -17.35 -2.02
N GLU A 130 9.96 -18.03 -2.41
CA GLU A 130 10.33 -19.36 -1.89
C GLU A 130 10.45 -19.36 -0.35
N MET A 131 11.13 -18.37 0.23
CA MET A 131 11.31 -18.30 1.68
C MET A 131 10.04 -17.85 2.44
N ALA A 132 9.20 -17.00 1.82
CA ALA A 132 7.99 -16.47 2.45
C ALA A 132 6.85 -17.49 2.43
N HIS A 133 6.62 -18.15 1.28
CA HIS A 133 5.60 -19.19 1.13
C HIS A 133 5.88 -20.40 2.01
N ALA A 134 7.16 -20.73 2.27
CA ALA A 134 7.55 -21.74 3.26
C ALA A 134 7.11 -21.40 4.70
N CYS A 135 6.79 -20.13 4.98
CA CYS A 135 6.24 -19.64 6.25
C CYS A 135 4.75 -19.27 6.14
N GLY A 136 4.10 -19.50 5.00
CA GLY A 136 2.73 -19.04 4.71
C GLY A 136 2.56 -17.53 4.55
N VAL A 137 3.67 -16.78 4.49
CA VAL A 137 3.70 -15.31 4.33
C VAL A 137 3.52 -14.95 2.86
N SER A 138 2.70 -13.93 2.59
CA SER A 138 2.44 -13.49 1.22
C SER A 138 3.51 -12.55 0.67
N VAL A 139 3.76 -12.60 -0.63
CA VAL A 139 4.72 -11.74 -1.32
C VAL A 139 4.07 -10.86 -2.37
N GLU A 140 4.38 -9.57 -2.28
CA GLU A 140 4.18 -8.60 -3.35
C GLU A 140 5.50 -8.41 -4.12
N GLY A 141 5.44 -8.41 -5.44
CA GLY A 141 6.55 -7.96 -6.30
C GLY A 141 6.14 -6.72 -7.09
N GLU A 142 7.10 -5.99 -7.64
CA GLU A 142 6.85 -4.84 -8.51
C GLU A 142 7.47 -5.06 -9.89
N LEU A 143 6.72 -4.74 -10.95
CA LEU A 143 7.23 -4.73 -12.32
C LEU A 143 6.91 -3.39 -12.99
N GLY A 144 7.92 -2.81 -13.67
CA GLY A 144 7.91 -1.41 -14.07
C GLY A 144 8.47 -0.51 -12.97
N CYS A 145 8.66 0.78 -13.27
CA CYS A 145 9.13 1.78 -12.33
C CYS A 145 8.06 2.83 -12.12
N LEU A 146 7.72 3.14 -10.88
CA LEU A 146 6.80 4.23 -10.56
C LEU A 146 7.35 5.57 -11.06
N GLY A 147 6.48 6.38 -11.66
CA GLY A 147 6.91 7.55 -12.42
C GLY A 147 5.73 8.36 -12.94
N SER A 148 5.85 9.68 -12.82
CA SER A 148 4.90 10.61 -13.42
C SER A 148 5.10 10.64 -14.94
N LEU A 149 4.07 10.27 -15.71
CA LEU A 149 4.12 10.30 -17.17
C LEU A 149 4.32 11.71 -17.75
N GLU A 150 4.04 12.76 -16.97
CA GLU A 150 4.26 14.16 -17.37
C GLU A 150 5.73 14.56 -17.28
N THR A 151 6.46 14.03 -16.29
CA THR A 151 7.79 14.54 -15.91
C THR A 151 8.91 13.50 -16.07
N GLY A 152 8.57 12.21 -16.13
CA GLY A 152 9.52 11.10 -16.07
C GLY A 152 10.11 10.84 -14.68
N MET A 153 9.62 11.51 -13.62
CA MET A 153 10.18 11.45 -12.27
C MET A 153 9.32 10.57 -11.34
N ALA A 154 9.96 9.73 -10.52
CA ALA A 154 9.30 8.81 -9.58
C ALA A 154 8.74 9.46 -8.31
N GLY A 155 9.35 10.55 -7.86
CA GLY A 155 9.20 11.02 -6.47
C GLY A 155 9.90 10.07 -5.49
N GLU A 156 9.76 10.33 -4.20
CA GLU A 156 10.34 9.50 -3.14
C GLU A 156 9.28 9.11 -2.11
N GLU A 157 9.24 7.83 -1.73
CA GLU A 157 8.52 7.30 -0.58
C GLU A 157 9.55 6.82 0.44
N ASP A 158 9.74 7.61 1.51
CA ASP A 158 10.69 7.31 2.59
C ASP A 158 12.12 6.97 2.13
N GLY A 159 12.56 7.60 1.02
CA GLY A 159 13.88 7.44 0.42
C GLY A 159 13.96 6.39 -0.69
N VAL A 160 12.83 5.78 -1.07
CA VAL A 160 12.71 4.82 -2.19
C VAL A 160 12.03 5.49 -3.38
N GLY A 161 12.61 5.34 -4.57
CA GLY A 161 12.11 5.88 -5.82
C GLY A 161 13.22 6.04 -6.84
N ALA A 162 12.92 5.83 -8.13
CA ALA A 162 13.93 5.87 -9.17
C ALA A 162 14.59 7.25 -9.30
N GLU A 163 15.93 7.28 -9.34
CA GLU A 163 16.68 8.49 -9.63
C GLU A 163 16.89 8.67 -11.15
N GLY A 164 16.71 9.90 -11.63
CA GLY A 164 16.83 10.25 -13.05
C GLY A 164 15.48 10.32 -13.77
N VAL A 165 15.55 10.57 -15.08
CA VAL A 165 14.35 10.64 -15.94
C VAL A 165 14.11 9.25 -16.53
N LEU A 166 13.00 8.64 -16.13
CA LEU A 166 12.55 7.34 -16.64
C LEU A 166 12.01 7.46 -18.06
N THR A 167 12.21 6.41 -18.85
CA THR A 167 11.56 6.31 -20.17
C THR A 167 10.08 5.96 -20.01
N HIS A 168 9.29 6.22 -21.06
CA HIS A 168 7.86 5.88 -21.07
C HIS A 168 7.63 4.38 -20.84
N ASP A 169 8.44 3.52 -21.47
CA ASP A 169 8.34 2.07 -21.35
C ASP A 169 8.69 1.59 -19.93
N GLN A 170 9.62 2.27 -19.24
CA GLN A 170 9.93 1.96 -17.83
C GLN A 170 8.75 2.29 -16.91
N MET A 171 7.93 3.30 -17.26
CA MET A 171 6.81 3.77 -16.42
C MET A 171 5.47 3.08 -16.72
N LEU A 172 5.43 2.13 -17.66
CA LEU A 172 4.21 1.41 -18.04
C LEU A 172 4.46 -0.10 -18.18
N THR A 173 4.03 -0.86 -17.19
CA THR A 173 4.23 -2.31 -17.11
C THR A 173 3.62 -3.05 -18.30
N ASP A 174 4.40 -3.81 -19.08
CA ASP A 174 3.90 -4.60 -20.21
C ASP A 174 3.06 -5.81 -19.74
N PRO A 175 1.89 -6.11 -20.36
CA PRO A 175 1.06 -7.25 -19.95
C PRO A 175 1.70 -8.63 -20.13
N GLU A 176 2.51 -8.83 -21.16
CA GLU A 176 3.20 -10.12 -21.38
C GLU A 176 4.40 -10.25 -20.44
N GLU A 177 5.12 -9.16 -20.18
CA GLU A 177 6.18 -9.15 -19.16
C GLU A 177 5.60 -9.41 -17.77
N ALA A 178 4.43 -8.86 -17.43
CA ALA A 178 3.72 -9.16 -16.19
C ALA A 178 3.33 -10.64 -16.09
N ALA A 179 2.82 -11.23 -17.17
CA ALA A 179 2.49 -12.66 -17.24
C ALA A 179 3.72 -13.54 -17.02
N ASP A 180 4.83 -13.25 -17.71
CA ASP A 180 6.10 -13.97 -17.55
C ASP A 180 6.69 -13.80 -16.14
N PHE A 181 6.63 -12.58 -15.58
CA PHE A 181 7.14 -12.28 -14.24
C PHE A 181 6.38 -13.08 -13.18
N VAL A 182 5.05 -13.04 -13.22
CA VAL A 182 4.20 -13.80 -12.30
C VAL A 182 4.42 -15.30 -12.49
N ASN A 183 4.55 -15.79 -13.72
CA ASN A 183 4.85 -17.20 -13.99
C ASN A 183 6.17 -17.64 -13.33
N LYS A 184 7.22 -16.82 -13.45
CA LYS A 184 8.57 -17.13 -12.94
C LYS A 184 8.71 -16.94 -11.44
N THR A 185 7.95 -16.03 -10.84
CA THR A 185 8.11 -15.64 -9.44
C THR A 185 7.04 -16.22 -8.52
N GLN A 186 5.82 -16.43 -9.01
CA GLN A 186 4.66 -16.87 -8.23
C GLN A 186 4.29 -15.90 -7.08
N VAL A 187 4.48 -14.60 -7.27
CA VAL A 187 4.01 -13.57 -6.32
C VAL A 187 2.50 -13.64 -6.09
N ASP A 188 2.06 -13.28 -4.89
CA ASP A 188 0.64 -13.23 -4.52
C ASP A 188 -0.05 -11.95 -5.00
N ALA A 189 0.73 -10.89 -5.12
CA ALA A 189 0.29 -9.59 -5.59
C ALA A 189 1.36 -8.96 -6.47
N LEU A 190 0.93 -8.20 -7.49
CA LEU A 190 1.82 -7.52 -8.43
C LEU A 190 1.55 -6.02 -8.41
N ALA A 191 2.51 -5.24 -7.92
CA ALA A 191 2.57 -3.81 -8.13
C ALA A 191 2.96 -3.51 -9.58
N ILE A 192 2.20 -2.60 -10.20
CA ILE A 192 2.35 -2.23 -11.61
C ILE A 192 2.50 -0.72 -11.75
N ALA A 193 3.33 -0.30 -12.70
CA ALA A 193 3.43 1.07 -13.15
C ALA A 193 2.34 1.34 -14.20
N CYS A 194 1.38 2.21 -13.86
CA CYS A 194 0.23 2.57 -14.70
C CYS A 194 -0.01 4.08 -14.77
N GLY A 195 1.03 4.88 -14.48
CA GLY A 195 1.01 6.35 -14.51
C GLY A 195 1.05 7.04 -13.14
N THR A 196 1.19 6.29 -12.05
CA THR A 196 1.30 6.82 -10.68
C THR A 196 2.75 7.06 -10.24
N SER A 197 2.93 8.00 -9.30
CA SER A 197 4.21 8.31 -8.64
C SER A 197 4.03 8.50 -7.12
N HIS A 198 5.13 8.55 -6.36
CA HIS A 198 5.11 8.75 -4.91
C HIS A 198 4.89 10.21 -4.48
N GLY A 199 4.53 10.41 -3.21
CA GLY A 199 4.38 11.75 -2.59
C GLY A 199 3.14 12.56 -3.04
N ALA A 200 3.08 13.82 -2.62
CA ALA A 200 1.95 14.73 -2.92
C ALA A 200 1.99 15.31 -4.34
N TYR A 201 3.18 15.40 -4.94
CA TYR A 201 3.42 16.07 -6.22
C TYR A 201 3.25 15.13 -7.41
N LYS A 202 2.07 14.51 -7.53
CA LYS A 202 1.82 13.50 -8.57
C LYS A 202 1.52 14.13 -9.92
N PHE A 203 0.64 15.14 -9.91
CA PHE A 203 0.18 15.83 -11.10
C PHE A 203 0.19 17.34 -10.92
N THR A 204 0.54 18.06 -11.99
CA THR A 204 0.61 19.54 -12.02
C THR A 204 -0.71 20.19 -12.41
N ARG A 205 -1.69 19.39 -12.84
CA ARG A 205 -3.01 19.83 -13.31
C ARG A 205 -4.12 19.01 -12.64
N PRO A 206 -5.36 19.54 -12.60
CA PRO A 206 -6.51 18.75 -12.19
C PRO A 206 -6.58 17.43 -12.97
N PRO A 207 -6.72 16.30 -12.27
CA PRO A 207 -6.65 14.99 -12.89
C PRO A 207 -7.85 14.78 -13.83
N THR A 208 -7.57 14.42 -15.09
CA THR A 208 -8.58 13.99 -16.07
C THR A 208 -8.59 12.46 -16.19
N ASP A 209 -9.50 11.90 -16.99
CA ASP A 209 -9.69 10.44 -17.14
C ASP A 209 -8.50 9.69 -17.79
N ASP A 210 -7.37 10.38 -18.05
CA ASP A 210 -6.13 9.88 -18.65
C ASP A 210 -4.97 9.69 -17.64
N ILE A 211 -5.23 9.92 -16.35
CA ILE A 211 -4.20 9.88 -15.30
C ILE A 211 -3.69 8.46 -15.06
N LEU A 212 -4.57 7.47 -15.11
CA LEU A 212 -4.22 6.05 -15.06
C LEU A 212 -4.47 5.40 -16.41
N ASP A 213 -3.53 4.55 -16.83
CA ASP A 213 -3.73 3.67 -17.98
C ASP A 213 -4.62 2.48 -17.58
N ILE A 214 -5.94 2.73 -17.49
CA ILE A 214 -6.95 1.73 -17.13
C ILE A 214 -6.96 0.55 -18.13
N GLU A 215 -6.72 0.81 -19.41
CA GLU A 215 -6.67 -0.25 -20.43
C GLU A 215 -5.48 -1.16 -20.19
N ARG A 216 -4.34 -0.63 -19.72
CA ARG A 216 -3.21 -1.45 -19.28
C ARG A 216 -3.57 -2.31 -18.07
N ILE A 217 -4.23 -1.75 -17.05
CA ILE A 217 -4.67 -2.51 -15.87
C ILE A 217 -5.56 -3.69 -16.30
N LYS A 218 -6.54 -3.43 -17.19
CA LYS A 218 -7.40 -4.46 -17.78
C LYS A 218 -6.62 -5.53 -18.53
N ALA A 219 -5.68 -5.10 -19.39
CA ALA A 219 -4.86 -6.01 -20.16
C ALA A 219 -4.04 -6.94 -19.25
N ILE A 220 -3.37 -6.38 -18.23
CA ILE A 220 -2.60 -7.16 -17.25
C ILE A 220 -3.53 -8.12 -16.50
N HIS A 221 -4.65 -7.65 -15.96
CA HIS A 221 -5.58 -8.52 -15.23
C HIS A 221 -6.11 -9.68 -16.08
N ASN A 222 -6.38 -9.45 -17.38
CA ASN A 222 -6.77 -10.51 -18.30
C ASN A 222 -5.67 -11.56 -18.49
N ARG A 223 -4.39 -11.18 -18.39
CA ARG A 223 -3.26 -12.11 -18.50
C ARG A 223 -3.01 -12.92 -17.23
N ILE A 224 -3.22 -12.30 -16.06
CA ILE A 224 -2.95 -12.90 -14.73
C ILE A 224 -4.18 -12.83 -13.81
N PRO A 225 -5.31 -13.48 -14.17
CA PRO A 225 -6.63 -13.23 -13.56
C PRO A 225 -6.76 -13.60 -12.08
N ASN A 226 -5.87 -14.43 -11.53
CA ASN A 226 -5.87 -14.80 -10.10
C ASN A 226 -4.68 -14.21 -9.32
N THR A 227 -3.89 -13.33 -9.93
CA THR A 227 -2.86 -12.54 -9.26
C THR A 227 -3.39 -11.14 -9.04
N HIS A 228 -3.24 -10.64 -7.83
CA HIS A 228 -3.92 -9.41 -7.41
C HIS A 228 -3.08 -8.18 -7.75
N LEU A 229 -3.66 -7.21 -8.45
CA LEU A 229 -2.93 -5.99 -8.80
C LEU A 229 -2.86 -5.03 -7.62
N VAL A 230 -1.71 -4.37 -7.49
CA VAL A 230 -1.45 -3.35 -6.46
C VAL A 230 -1.19 -2.02 -7.12
N MET A 231 -1.88 -0.99 -6.63
CA MET A 231 -1.65 0.39 -7.04
C MET A 231 -0.84 1.12 -5.98
N HIS A 232 0.42 1.39 -6.32
CA HIS A 232 1.30 2.24 -5.54
C HIS A 232 1.02 3.73 -5.79
N GLY A 233 1.58 4.61 -4.96
CA GLY A 233 1.47 6.06 -5.17
C GLY A 233 0.02 6.59 -5.31
N SER A 234 -0.97 5.95 -4.68
CA SER A 234 -2.40 6.14 -4.99
C SER A 234 -3.16 7.04 -4.02
N SER A 235 -2.45 7.87 -3.28
CA SER A 235 -3.04 8.94 -2.46
C SER A 235 -3.75 9.97 -3.37
N SER A 236 -4.94 10.44 -2.94
CA SER A 236 -5.78 11.34 -3.73
C SER A 236 -5.50 12.82 -3.51
N VAL A 237 -4.72 13.17 -2.48
CA VAL A 237 -4.33 14.54 -2.11
C VAL A 237 -5.57 15.43 -1.91
N PRO A 238 -6.26 15.33 -0.76
CA PRO A 238 -7.49 16.07 -0.50
C PRO A 238 -7.26 17.58 -0.50
N GLN A 239 -7.92 18.28 -1.43
CA GLN A 239 -7.73 19.73 -1.64
C GLN A 239 -8.16 20.57 -0.44
N ASP A 240 -9.17 20.11 0.32
CA ASP A 240 -9.58 20.74 1.57
C ASP A 240 -8.44 20.77 2.60
N TRP A 241 -7.69 19.66 2.73
CA TRP A 241 -6.55 19.60 3.65
C TRP A 241 -5.35 20.43 3.17
N LEU A 242 -5.10 20.51 1.86
CA LEU A 242 -4.12 21.44 1.32
C LEU A 242 -4.47 22.90 1.66
N SER A 243 -5.74 23.27 1.48
CA SER A 243 -6.23 24.61 1.81
C SER A 243 -6.05 24.93 3.28
N VAL A 244 -6.44 24.00 4.18
CA VAL A 244 -6.22 24.14 5.63
C VAL A 244 -4.72 24.28 5.95
N ILE A 245 -3.85 23.47 5.36
CA ILE A 245 -2.40 23.58 5.62
C ILE A 245 -1.89 24.98 5.23
N ASN A 246 -2.25 25.48 4.06
CA ASN A 246 -1.80 26.77 3.56
C ASN A 246 -2.39 27.95 4.35
N GLU A 247 -3.65 27.86 4.79
CA GLU A 247 -4.28 28.84 5.69
C GLU A 247 -3.52 28.94 7.02
N PHE A 248 -3.09 27.80 7.58
CA PHE A 248 -2.41 27.73 8.88
C PHE A 248 -0.88 27.61 8.75
N GLY A 249 -0.30 28.47 7.90
CA GLY A 249 1.14 28.72 7.81
C GLY A 249 1.97 27.65 7.11
N GLY A 250 1.33 26.78 6.34
CA GLY A 250 1.98 25.88 5.38
C GLY A 250 2.21 26.57 4.03
N ALA A 251 2.97 25.90 3.17
CA ALA A 251 3.28 26.39 1.82
C ALA A 251 3.40 25.21 0.85
N ILE A 252 2.30 24.46 0.70
CA ILE A 252 2.22 23.38 -0.27
C ILE A 252 1.73 23.99 -1.59
N PRO A 253 2.51 23.89 -2.68
CA PRO A 253 2.06 24.37 -3.99
C PRO A 253 0.85 23.58 -4.47
N GLU A 254 0.11 24.15 -5.42
CA GLU A 254 -1.01 23.48 -6.05
C GLU A 254 -0.57 22.13 -6.64
N THR A 255 -1.24 21.06 -6.23
CA THR A 255 -0.94 19.71 -6.69
C THR A 255 -2.12 18.77 -6.48
N TYR A 256 -2.13 17.68 -7.23
CA TYR A 256 -3.25 16.76 -7.31
C TYR A 256 -2.78 15.32 -7.18
N GLY A 257 -3.63 14.48 -6.58
CA GLY A 257 -3.41 13.04 -6.45
C GLY A 257 -4.24 12.21 -7.42
N VAL A 258 -4.28 10.90 -7.19
CA VAL A 258 -5.06 9.98 -8.03
C VAL A 258 -6.56 10.08 -7.67
N PRO A 259 -7.47 10.34 -8.61
CA PRO A 259 -8.90 10.43 -8.32
C PRO A 259 -9.46 9.11 -7.78
N VAL A 260 -10.27 9.18 -6.73
CA VAL A 260 -10.97 8.01 -6.16
C VAL A 260 -11.76 7.26 -7.23
N LYS A 261 -12.41 7.96 -8.17
CA LYS A 261 -13.17 7.36 -9.27
C LYS A 261 -12.30 6.47 -10.18
N GLN A 262 -11.03 6.84 -10.42
CA GLN A 262 -10.13 6.04 -11.23
C GLN A 262 -9.57 4.85 -10.46
N ILE A 263 -9.33 5.01 -9.16
CA ILE A 263 -8.98 3.88 -8.29
C ILE A 263 -10.12 2.85 -8.27
N GLN A 264 -11.37 3.30 -8.15
CA GLN A 264 -12.55 2.45 -8.24
C GLN A 264 -12.62 1.72 -9.58
N GLU A 265 -12.25 2.38 -10.68
CA GLU A 265 -12.17 1.73 -11.98
C GLU A 265 -11.04 0.69 -12.03
N GLY A 266 -9.87 0.97 -11.45
CA GLY A 266 -8.81 -0.03 -11.26
C GLY A 266 -9.28 -1.25 -10.46
N ILE A 267 -10.06 -1.04 -9.39
CA ILE A 267 -10.60 -2.11 -8.53
C ILE A 267 -11.54 -3.05 -9.32
N LYS A 268 -12.39 -2.51 -10.19
CA LYS A 268 -13.22 -3.32 -11.08
C LYS A 268 -12.41 -4.19 -12.03
N ASN A 269 -11.16 -3.79 -12.31
CA ASN A 269 -10.28 -4.42 -13.29
C ASN A 269 -9.08 -5.13 -12.64
N GLY A 270 -9.22 -5.59 -11.38
CA GLY A 270 -8.25 -6.50 -10.76
C GLY A 270 -7.36 -5.90 -9.68
N VAL A 271 -7.45 -4.59 -9.41
CA VAL A 271 -6.73 -3.97 -8.29
C VAL A 271 -7.37 -4.36 -6.96
N ARG A 272 -6.59 -4.93 -6.05
CA ARG A 272 -7.06 -5.37 -4.73
C ARG A 272 -6.35 -4.71 -3.55
N LYS A 273 -5.18 -4.10 -3.78
CA LYS A 273 -4.45 -3.31 -2.78
C LYS A 273 -4.17 -1.92 -3.33
N VAL A 274 -4.47 -0.89 -2.53
CA VAL A 274 -4.28 0.53 -2.89
C VAL A 274 -3.45 1.20 -1.80
N ASN A 275 -2.22 1.59 -2.12
CA ASN A 275 -1.31 2.20 -1.14
C ASN A 275 -1.68 3.67 -0.87
N ILE A 276 -1.90 4.01 0.40
CA ILE A 276 -2.28 5.36 0.84
C ILE A 276 -1.43 5.75 2.05
N ASP A 277 -0.67 6.84 1.91
CA ASP A 277 0.11 7.43 2.99
C ASP A 277 -0.06 8.95 3.01
N THR A 278 0.25 9.60 1.90
CA THR A 278 0.25 11.07 1.77
C THR A 278 -1.06 11.71 2.26
N ASP A 279 -2.21 11.10 2.00
CA ASP A 279 -3.51 11.62 2.47
C ASP A 279 -3.57 11.73 4.00
N LEU A 280 -3.04 10.73 4.73
CA LEU A 280 -2.99 10.73 6.19
C LEU A 280 -1.97 11.74 6.72
N ARG A 281 -0.81 11.87 6.05
CA ARG A 281 0.20 12.89 6.39
C ARG A 281 -0.38 14.31 6.27
N LEU A 282 -1.11 14.59 5.18
CA LEU A 282 -1.76 15.88 4.95
C LEU A 282 -2.88 16.16 5.96
N ALA A 283 -3.77 15.19 6.19
CA ALA A 283 -4.85 15.34 7.16
C ALA A 283 -4.33 15.60 8.58
N SER A 284 -3.32 14.82 9.00
CA SER A 284 -2.63 15.00 10.28
C SER A 284 -1.98 16.39 10.39
N THR A 285 -1.21 16.79 9.37
CA THR A 285 -0.49 18.08 9.35
C THR A 285 -1.44 19.27 9.36
N GLY A 286 -2.52 19.24 8.58
CA GLY A 286 -3.54 20.30 8.58
C GLY A 286 -4.25 20.41 9.92
N ALA A 287 -4.64 19.26 10.50
CA ALA A 287 -5.34 19.22 11.78
C ALA A 287 -4.50 19.81 12.93
N VAL A 288 -3.22 19.45 13.04
CA VAL A 288 -2.34 19.99 14.09
C VAL A 288 -2.07 21.48 13.89
N ARG A 289 -1.85 21.94 12.64
CA ARG A 289 -1.61 23.35 12.32
C ARG A 289 -2.79 24.23 12.71
N ARG A 290 -4.00 23.84 12.29
CA ARG A 290 -5.24 24.55 12.65
C ARG A 290 -5.42 24.61 14.16
N PHE A 291 -5.29 23.46 14.84
CA PHE A 291 -5.51 23.40 16.28
C PHE A 291 -4.56 24.31 17.05
N LEU A 292 -3.26 24.28 16.75
CA LEU A 292 -2.25 25.09 17.46
C LEU A 292 -2.43 26.59 17.21
N ALA A 293 -2.84 26.99 16.01
CA ALA A 293 -3.11 28.39 15.69
C ALA A 293 -4.35 28.93 16.43
N GLU A 294 -5.41 28.13 16.53
CA GLU A 294 -6.65 28.50 17.21
C GLU A 294 -6.56 28.42 18.75
N ASN A 295 -5.61 27.64 19.28
CA ASN A 295 -5.48 27.35 20.71
C ASN A 295 -4.05 27.63 21.23
N PRO A 296 -3.57 28.89 21.21
CA PRO A 296 -2.17 29.22 21.49
C PRO A 296 -1.72 28.96 22.93
N ALA A 297 -2.66 28.82 23.87
CA ALA A 297 -2.37 28.48 25.26
C ALA A 297 -2.29 26.96 25.51
N GLU A 298 -2.74 26.14 24.55
CA GLU A 298 -2.89 24.70 24.74
C GLU A 298 -1.59 23.98 24.35
N PHE A 299 -0.98 23.30 25.32
CA PHE A 299 0.32 22.63 25.16
C PHE A 299 0.27 21.12 25.41
N ASP A 300 -0.90 20.58 25.78
CA ASP A 300 -1.09 19.15 25.99
C ASP A 300 -1.10 18.41 24.63
N PRO A 301 -0.12 17.54 24.35
CA PRO A 301 -0.03 16.85 23.07
C PRO A 301 -1.27 16.06 22.69
N ARG A 302 -1.97 15.51 23.69
CA ARG A 302 -3.16 14.71 23.46
C ARG A 302 -4.26 15.52 22.79
N LYS A 303 -4.32 16.84 23.01
CA LYS A 303 -5.37 17.70 22.45
C LYS A 303 -5.22 17.84 20.94
N TYR A 304 -4.03 18.16 20.45
CA TYR A 304 -3.80 18.31 19.01
C TYR A 304 -3.56 16.98 18.30
N LEU A 305 -2.96 15.98 18.96
CA LEU A 305 -2.81 14.62 18.40
C LEU A 305 -4.14 13.86 18.31
N GLN A 306 -5.11 14.16 19.18
CA GLN A 306 -6.47 13.65 18.98
C GLN A 306 -7.07 14.20 17.68
N LYS A 307 -6.82 15.48 17.34
CA LYS A 307 -7.30 16.05 16.07
C LYS A 307 -6.66 15.43 14.85
N THR A 308 -5.40 15.03 14.93
CA THR A 308 -4.78 14.27 13.84
C THR A 308 -5.41 12.89 13.70
N THR A 309 -5.69 12.21 14.82
CA THR A 309 -6.38 10.91 14.85
C THR A 309 -7.77 11.02 14.23
N ASP A 310 -8.57 12.01 14.63
CA ASP A 310 -9.91 12.26 14.10
C ASP A 310 -9.86 12.53 12.57
N ALA A 311 -8.92 13.37 12.13
CA ALA A 311 -8.76 13.71 10.72
C ALA A 311 -8.33 12.52 9.85
N MET A 312 -7.39 11.70 10.32
CA MET A 312 -6.96 10.48 9.64
C MET A 312 -8.08 9.44 9.62
N TYR A 313 -8.86 9.31 10.70
CA TYR A 313 -10.00 8.41 10.79
C TYR A 313 -11.03 8.68 9.69
N GLU A 314 -11.38 9.95 9.45
CA GLU A 314 -12.32 10.33 8.38
C GLU A 314 -11.80 9.95 6.99
N ILE A 315 -10.50 10.14 6.74
CA ILE A 315 -9.88 9.70 5.47
C ILE A 315 -9.94 8.18 5.33
N CYS A 316 -9.55 7.43 6.37
CA CYS A 316 -9.57 5.97 6.34
C CYS A 316 -10.98 5.43 6.08
N LYS A 317 -11.97 5.96 6.82
CA LYS A 317 -13.39 5.59 6.66
C LYS A 317 -13.87 5.86 5.24
N ALA A 318 -13.61 7.05 4.71
CA ALA A 318 -14.00 7.39 3.35
C ALA A 318 -13.36 6.47 2.29
N ARG A 319 -12.12 5.99 2.51
CA ARG A 319 -11.47 5.03 1.60
C ARG A 319 -12.06 3.62 1.72
N TYR A 320 -12.33 3.14 2.93
CA TYR A 320 -13.01 1.86 3.12
C TYR A 320 -14.39 1.82 2.44
N GLU A 321 -15.17 2.90 2.57
CA GLU A 321 -16.47 3.02 1.91
C GLU A 321 -16.32 3.14 0.38
N ALA A 322 -15.44 4.02 -0.10
CA ALA A 322 -15.27 4.26 -1.53
C ALA A 322 -14.71 3.04 -2.28
N PHE A 323 -13.89 2.21 -1.63
CA PHE A 323 -13.28 1.03 -2.25
C PHE A 323 -14.11 -0.24 -2.03
N ASN A 324 -15.34 -0.10 -1.51
CA ASN A 324 -16.26 -1.19 -1.20
C ASN A 324 -15.67 -2.20 -0.19
N THR A 325 -14.71 -1.79 0.64
CA THR A 325 -14.09 -2.63 1.67
C THR A 325 -15.01 -2.82 2.88
N ALA A 326 -15.89 -1.84 3.13
CA ALA A 326 -16.80 -1.82 4.27
C ALA A 326 -17.75 -3.03 4.29
N GLY A 327 -17.93 -3.65 5.46
CA GLY A 327 -18.82 -4.79 5.68
C GLY A 327 -18.23 -6.14 5.28
N HIS A 328 -16.91 -6.25 5.14
CA HIS A 328 -16.24 -7.47 4.70
C HIS A 328 -15.35 -8.13 5.76
N ALA A 329 -14.99 -7.48 6.88
CA ALA A 329 -14.13 -8.08 7.90
C ALA A 329 -14.80 -9.31 8.52
N SER A 330 -16.03 -9.17 9.00
CA SER A 330 -16.82 -10.25 9.60
C SER A 330 -17.08 -11.44 8.67
N LYS A 331 -16.91 -11.27 7.35
CA LYS A 331 -17.12 -12.31 6.33
C LYS A 331 -15.88 -13.18 6.09
N ILE A 332 -14.69 -12.70 6.49
CA ILE A 332 -13.44 -13.44 6.31
C ILE A 332 -13.31 -14.55 7.34
N LYS A 333 -13.26 -15.80 6.87
CA LYS A 333 -12.90 -16.95 7.69
C LYS A 333 -11.38 -17.06 7.79
N CYS A 334 -10.78 -16.36 8.74
CA CYS A 334 -9.32 -16.31 8.94
C CYS A 334 -8.70 -17.72 8.99
N VAL A 335 -7.66 -17.96 8.18
CA VAL A 335 -6.85 -19.18 8.26
C VAL A 335 -5.44 -18.84 8.73
N SER A 336 -4.79 -19.80 9.38
CA SER A 336 -3.43 -19.59 9.90
C SER A 336 -2.39 -19.53 8.77
N LEU A 337 -1.23 -18.93 9.04
CA LEU A 337 -0.10 -19.00 8.10
C LEU A 337 0.37 -20.44 7.87
N ASP A 338 0.26 -21.33 8.86
CA ASP A 338 0.55 -22.77 8.67
C ASP A 338 -0.40 -23.40 7.64
N THR A 339 -1.70 -23.03 7.69
CA THR A 339 -2.68 -23.45 6.68
C THR A 339 -2.31 -22.88 5.31
N MET A 340 -1.91 -21.61 5.24
CA MET A 340 -1.47 -20.99 3.98
C MET A 340 -0.24 -21.71 3.40
N TYR A 341 0.74 -22.06 4.23
CA TYR A 341 1.89 -22.87 3.83
C TYR A 341 1.47 -24.21 3.21
N GLN A 342 0.53 -24.93 3.84
CA GLN A 342 0.02 -26.18 3.28
C GLN A 342 -0.65 -25.97 1.89
N ARG A 343 -1.38 -24.88 1.71
CA ARG A 343 -2.00 -24.55 0.41
C ARG A 343 -0.96 -24.22 -0.67
N TYR A 344 0.13 -23.53 -0.31
CA TYR A 344 1.24 -23.25 -1.22
C TYR A 344 1.95 -24.53 -1.67
N ILE A 345 2.34 -25.42 -0.74
CA ILE A 345 3.06 -26.66 -1.09
C ILE A 345 2.19 -27.64 -1.90
N ASN A 346 0.87 -27.59 -1.73
CA ASN A 346 -0.07 -28.36 -2.54
C ASN A 346 -0.34 -27.76 -3.92
N GLY A 347 0.19 -26.56 -4.22
CA GLY A 347 -0.03 -25.86 -5.49
C GLY A 347 -1.43 -25.28 -5.66
N GLU A 348 -2.23 -25.20 -4.60
CA GLU A 348 -3.61 -24.67 -4.63
C GLU A 348 -3.66 -23.17 -4.94
N LEU A 349 -2.55 -22.48 -4.70
CA LEU A 349 -2.41 -21.03 -4.79
C LEU A 349 -1.55 -20.58 -5.97
N ASN A 350 -1.16 -21.50 -6.86
CA ASN A 350 -0.34 -21.19 -8.03
C ASN A 350 -1.00 -20.14 -8.94
N ALA A 351 -0.18 -19.29 -9.54
CA ALA A 351 -0.67 -18.30 -10.49
C ALA A 351 -1.25 -18.97 -11.75
N LEU A 352 -2.30 -18.37 -12.29
CA LEU A 352 -2.92 -18.71 -13.57
C LEU A 352 -2.48 -17.68 -14.59
N ILE A 353 -1.84 -18.15 -15.66
CA ILE A 353 -1.40 -17.34 -16.78
C ILE A 353 -2.25 -17.72 -18.00
N LYS A 354 -2.81 -16.73 -18.70
CA LYS A 354 -3.66 -16.99 -19.87
C LYS A 354 -2.94 -17.02 -21.21
#